data_AF-A0A2V5YA57-F1
#
_entry.id   AF-A0A2V5YA57-F1
#
_cell.length_a   1.000
_cell.length_b   1.000
_cell.length_c   1.000
_cell.angle_alpha   90.00
_cell.angle_beta   90.00
_cell.angle_gamma   90.00
#
_symmetry.space_group_name_H-M   'P 1'
#
loop_
_entity.id
_entity.type
_entity.pdbx_description
1 polymer ?
#
loop_
_entity_poly.entity_id
_entity_poly.type
_entity_poly.pdbx_seq_one_letter_code
_entity_poly.pdbx_strand_id
1 'polypeptide(L)'
;MQTFLQDLRFGFRILRRSPGFSILAILCLTLGIGTNAAALSWIEGILIRPYPLVAHQDRMFALNCTTRGAEGFTGLSYPDFLDLKKNSTLFESFIIDKITGTTLSNGDRAERAVGGMVSANYFDALGVRPILGRGFRPEEGTGRNAHPVTVISYMTWKNRYKGDPEIIGKTQYMNG
;
A
#
# COMPACT_ATOMS: atom_id res chain seq x y z
N MET A 1 29.79 31.76 -23.83
CA MET A 1 29.31 30.41 -24.21
C MET A 1 30.42 29.53 -24.80
N GLN A 2 31.28 30.05 -25.69
CA GLN A 2 32.41 29.29 -26.25
C GLN A 2 33.43 28.80 -25.20
N THR A 3 33.69 29.60 -24.16
CA THR A 3 34.58 29.26 -23.04
C THR A 3 34.09 28.04 -22.25
N PHE A 4 32.80 27.99 -21.89
CA PHE A 4 32.21 26.87 -21.15
C PHE A 4 32.33 25.52 -21.90
N LEU A 5 32.07 25.53 -23.22
CA LEU A 5 32.21 24.34 -24.08
C LEU A 5 33.67 23.90 -24.23
N GLN A 6 34.61 24.86 -24.24
CA GLN A 6 36.03 24.60 -24.32
C GLN A 6 36.56 23.99 -23.02
N ASP A 7 36.11 24.49 -21.86
CA ASP A 7 36.45 23.97 -20.54
C ASP A 7 35.94 22.54 -20.33
N LEU A 8 34.69 22.26 -20.74
CA LEU A 8 34.09 20.92 -20.66
C LEU A 8 34.86 19.90 -21.51
N ARG A 9 35.26 20.30 -22.73
CA ARG A 9 36.03 19.46 -23.66
C ARG A 9 37.46 19.24 -23.16
N PHE A 10 38.06 20.25 -22.52
CA PHE A 10 39.37 20.13 -21.90
C PHE A 10 39.34 19.21 -20.67
N GLY A 11 38.34 19.34 -19.81
CA GLY A 11 38.10 18.46 -18.67
C GLY A 11 37.96 17.00 -19.08
N PHE A 12 37.14 16.70 -20.09
CA PHE A 12 36.97 15.34 -20.61
C PHE A 12 38.27 14.77 -21.18
N ARG A 13 39.10 15.61 -21.81
CA ARG A 13 40.41 15.19 -22.33
C ARG A 13 41.38 14.84 -21.20
N ILE A 14 41.33 15.56 -20.07
CA ILE A 14 42.12 15.25 -18.88
C ILE A 14 41.67 13.92 -18.27
N LEU A 15 40.35 13.71 -18.11
CA LEU A 15 39.78 12.46 -17.61
C LEU A 15 40.23 11.24 -18.44
N ARG A 16 40.26 11.36 -19.77
CA ARG A 16 40.77 10.31 -20.67
C ARG A 16 42.29 10.10 -20.59
N ARG A 17 43.06 11.09 -20.14
CA ARG A 17 44.53 11.03 -20.09
C ARG A 17 45.03 10.31 -18.83
N SER A 18 44.25 10.33 -17.75
CA SER A 18 44.55 9.64 -16.48
C SER A 18 43.40 8.70 -16.06
N PRO A 19 43.17 7.61 -16.80
CA PRO A 19 41.99 6.76 -16.62
C PRO A 19 41.91 6.11 -15.24
N GLY A 20 43.03 5.68 -14.63
CA GLY A 20 43.02 5.02 -13.32
C GLY A 20 42.52 5.92 -12.18
N PHE A 21 43.05 7.15 -12.09
CA PHE A 21 42.62 8.13 -11.09
C PHE A 21 41.17 8.56 -11.32
N SER A 22 40.81 8.76 -12.59
CA SER A 22 39.46 9.18 -12.99
C SER A 22 38.41 8.12 -12.66
N ILE A 23 38.69 6.85 -12.92
CA ILE A 23 37.82 5.73 -12.56
C ILE A 23 37.64 5.66 -11.04
N LEU A 24 38.72 5.76 -10.26
CA LEU A 24 38.65 5.73 -8.80
C LEU A 24 37.78 6.88 -8.25
N ALA A 25 37.98 8.10 -8.76
CA ALA A 25 37.20 9.27 -8.37
C ALA A 25 35.71 9.12 -8.73
N ILE A 26 35.41 8.65 -9.94
CA ILE A 26 34.03 8.37 -10.39
C ILE A 26 33.38 7.30 -9.51
N LEU A 27 34.09 6.21 -9.19
CA LEU A 27 33.58 5.15 -8.32
C LEU A 27 33.28 5.67 -6.91
N CYS A 28 34.19 6.44 -6.32
CA CYS A 28 34.00 7.03 -4.99
C CYS A 28 32.79 7.97 -4.95
N LEU A 29 32.67 8.87 -5.95
CA LEU A 29 31.52 9.76 -6.08
C LEU A 29 30.23 8.98 -6.30
N THR A 30 30.24 7.98 -7.18
CA THR A 30 29.07 7.13 -7.46
C THR A 30 28.63 6.38 -6.21
N LEU A 31 29.57 5.82 -5.44
CA LEU A 31 29.26 5.09 -4.22
C LEU A 31 28.68 6.03 -3.15
N GLY A 32 29.28 7.21 -2.96
CA GLY A 32 28.81 8.20 -1.99
C GLY A 32 27.42 8.75 -2.33
N ILE A 33 27.20 9.14 -3.58
CA ILE A 33 25.90 9.65 -4.05
C ILE A 33 24.86 8.52 -4.03
N GLY A 34 25.21 7.35 -4.56
CA GLY A 34 24.31 6.20 -4.64
C GLY A 34 23.86 5.68 -3.28
N THR A 35 24.76 5.65 -2.29
CA THR A 35 24.42 5.21 -0.92
C THR A 35 23.43 6.17 -0.27
N ASN A 36 23.67 7.48 -0.37
CA ASN A 36 22.76 8.48 0.19
C ASN A 36 21.40 8.46 -0.52
N ALA A 37 21.39 8.36 -1.86
CA ALA A 37 20.16 8.25 -2.63
C ALA A 37 19.38 6.98 -2.30
N ALA A 38 20.05 5.84 -2.11
CA ALA A 38 19.42 4.59 -1.71
C ALA A 38 18.80 4.67 -0.30
N ALA A 39 19.53 5.23 0.67
CA ALA A 39 19.04 5.43 2.03
C ALA A 39 17.80 6.35 2.06
N LEU A 40 17.86 7.48 1.35
CA LEU A 40 16.73 8.40 1.24
C LEU A 40 15.54 7.77 0.51
N SER A 41 15.77 6.97 -0.53
CA SER A 41 14.70 6.26 -1.24
C SER A 41 14.01 5.22 -0.34
N TRP A 42 14.78 4.54 0.50
CA TRP A 42 14.23 3.62 1.51
C TRP A 42 13.39 4.36 2.56
N ILE A 43 13.89 5.49 3.06
CA ILE A 43 13.15 6.34 4.00
C ILE A 43 11.87 6.85 3.34
N GLU A 44 11.93 7.38 2.12
CA GLU A 44 10.75 7.83 1.39
C GLU A 44 9.72 6.71 1.23
N GLY A 45 10.16 5.52 0.81
CA GLY A 45 9.28 4.38 0.58
C GLY A 45 8.65 3.78 1.84
N ILE A 46 9.32 3.86 2.99
CA ILE A 46 8.84 3.27 4.25
C ILE A 46 8.10 4.30 5.12
N LEU A 47 8.63 5.51 5.24
CA LEU A 47 8.16 6.52 6.19
C LEU A 47 7.26 7.58 5.55
N ILE A 48 7.56 8.01 4.32
CA ILE A 48 6.91 9.20 3.74
C ILE A 48 5.75 8.82 2.83
N ARG A 49 5.91 7.76 2.02
CA ARG A 49 4.88 7.25 1.11
C ARG A 49 4.69 5.74 1.23
N PRO A 50 4.31 5.22 2.42
CA PRO A 50 4.12 3.79 2.62
C PRO A 50 3.03 3.20 1.72
N TYR A 51 2.06 4.02 1.26
CA TYR A 51 0.92 3.57 0.45
C TYR A 51 0.82 4.34 -0.87
N PRO A 52 1.71 4.06 -1.85
CA PRO A 52 1.80 4.85 -3.10
C PRO A 52 0.54 4.81 -3.97
N LEU A 53 -0.37 3.85 -3.73
CA LEU A 53 -1.62 3.70 -4.47
C LEU A 53 -2.81 4.38 -3.79
N VAL A 54 -2.64 4.92 -2.58
CA VAL A 54 -3.70 5.62 -1.85
C VAL A 54 -3.64 7.10 -2.20
N ALA A 55 -4.75 7.64 -2.71
CA ALA A 55 -4.79 8.98 -3.31
C ALA A 55 -4.55 10.12 -2.30
N HIS A 56 -5.01 9.95 -1.06
CA HIS A 56 -5.02 11.00 -0.02
C HIS A 56 -4.40 10.52 1.30
N GLN A 57 -3.21 9.91 1.22
CA GLN A 57 -2.56 9.33 2.40
C GLN A 57 -2.25 10.35 3.51
N ASP A 58 -2.07 11.62 3.16
CA ASP A 58 -1.83 12.75 4.07
C ASP A 58 -3.06 13.13 4.91
N ARG A 59 -4.26 12.65 4.54
CA ARG A 59 -5.53 12.96 5.21
C ARG A 59 -6.12 11.76 5.97
N MET A 60 -5.39 10.67 6.04
CA MET A 60 -5.85 9.46 6.73
C MET A 60 -5.43 9.48 8.19
N PHE A 61 -6.37 9.16 9.07
CA PHE A 61 -6.12 9.07 10.50
C PHE A 61 -6.64 7.73 11.03
N ALA A 62 -5.80 7.04 11.80
CA ALA A 62 -6.20 5.83 12.51
C ALA A 62 -6.87 6.21 13.84
N LEU A 63 -8.18 5.97 13.94
CA LEU A 63 -8.92 6.18 15.17
C LEU A 63 -8.74 4.98 16.10
N ASN A 64 -8.25 5.24 17.30
CA ASN A 64 -8.06 4.24 18.33
C ASN A 64 -8.62 4.75 19.66
N CYS A 65 -9.22 3.84 20.44
CA CYS A 65 -9.65 4.14 21.80
C CYS A 65 -8.60 3.67 22.81
N THR A 66 -8.54 4.37 23.94
CA THR A 66 -7.81 3.95 25.13
C THR A 66 -8.82 3.77 26.27
N THR A 67 -8.63 2.71 27.05
CA THR A 67 -9.46 2.47 28.23
C THR A 67 -8.65 2.80 29.47
N ARG A 68 -9.22 3.59 30.39
CA ARG A 68 -8.55 3.96 31.64
C ARG A 68 -8.19 2.68 32.42
N GLY A 69 -6.89 2.49 32.69
CA GLY A 69 -6.36 1.31 33.39
C GLY A 69 -5.99 0.13 32.49
N ALA A 70 -6.18 0.23 31.17
CA ALA A 70 -5.61 -0.70 30.20
C ALA A 70 -4.34 -0.11 29.59
N GLU A 71 -3.32 -0.93 29.39
CA GLU A 71 -2.16 -0.54 28.60
C GLU A 71 -2.47 -0.70 27.10
N GLY A 72 -2.20 0.35 26.33
CA GLY A 72 -2.33 0.34 24.87
C GLY A 72 -3.71 0.73 24.32
N PHE A 73 -3.88 0.52 23.02
CA PHE A 73 -5.13 0.78 22.30
C PHE A 73 -6.09 -0.39 22.45
N THR A 74 -7.33 -0.12 22.84
CA THR A 74 -8.35 -1.15 23.12
C THR A 74 -9.29 -1.40 21.94
N GLY A 75 -9.07 -0.70 20.82
CA GLY A 75 -9.92 -0.75 19.64
C GLY A 75 -11.24 0.01 19.84
N LEU A 76 -11.81 0.50 18.74
CA LEU A 76 -13.07 1.22 18.75
C LEU A 76 -14.24 0.24 18.68
N SER A 77 -15.22 0.37 19.58
CA SER A 77 -16.42 -0.46 19.51
C SER A 77 -17.30 -0.04 18.31
N TYR A 78 -18.07 -0.98 17.75
CA TYR A 78 -18.94 -0.67 16.61
C TYR A 78 -20.00 0.41 16.94
N PRO A 79 -20.66 0.41 18.12
CA PRO A 79 -21.52 1.51 18.52
C PRO A 79 -20.80 2.87 18.56
N ASP A 80 -19.60 2.94 19.15
CA ASP A 80 -18.84 4.20 19.22
C ASP A 80 -18.46 4.70 17.82
N PHE A 81 -18.13 3.78 16.90
CA PHE A 81 -17.92 4.11 15.49
C PHE A 81 -19.17 4.73 14.85
N LEU A 82 -20.36 4.18 15.10
CA LEU A 82 -21.60 4.73 14.57
C LEU A 82 -21.88 6.14 15.12
N ASP A 83 -21.60 6.36 16.40
CA ASP A 83 -21.76 7.67 17.04
C ASP A 83 -20.75 8.68 16.49
N LEU A 84 -19.49 8.30 16.31
CA LEU A 84 -18.48 9.16 15.67
C LEU A 84 -18.85 9.52 14.24
N LYS A 85 -19.29 8.53 13.46
CA LYS A 85 -19.72 8.73 12.07
C LYS A 85 -20.93 9.66 11.99
N LYS A 86 -21.84 9.61 12.95
CA LYS A 86 -23.05 10.44 12.97
C LYS A 86 -22.79 11.88 13.43
N ASN A 87 -21.92 12.06 14.43
CA ASN A 87 -21.77 13.34 15.13
C ASN A 87 -20.52 14.14 14.74
N SER A 88 -19.54 13.53 14.05
CA SER A 88 -18.33 14.23 13.64
C SER A 88 -18.52 14.97 12.31
N THR A 89 -18.12 16.24 12.28
CA THR A 89 -18.07 17.07 11.07
C THR A 89 -16.64 17.25 10.53
N LEU A 90 -15.64 16.68 11.22
CA LEU A 90 -14.22 16.88 10.91
C LEU A 90 -13.72 15.96 9.80
N PHE A 91 -14.36 14.81 9.60
CA PHE A 91 -13.93 13.79 8.65
C PHE A 91 -14.92 13.68 7.49
N GLU A 92 -14.39 13.62 6.27
CA GLU A 92 -15.18 13.45 5.05
C GLU A 92 -15.78 12.05 4.93
N SER A 93 -15.02 11.03 5.36
CA SER A 93 -15.41 9.63 5.25
C SER A 93 -14.86 8.82 6.41
N PHE A 94 -15.64 7.83 6.84
CA PHE A 94 -15.25 6.86 7.85
C PHE A 94 -15.18 5.49 7.21
N ILE A 95 -14.06 4.79 7.45
CA ILE A 95 -13.85 3.41 7.04
C ILE A 95 -13.56 2.54 8.26
N ILE A 96 -13.92 1.27 8.15
CA ILE A 96 -13.53 0.25 9.13
C ILE A 96 -12.58 -0.69 8.42
N ASP A 97 -11.52 -1.10 9.11
CA ASP A 97 -10.71 -2.25 8.75
C ASP A 97 -10.50 -3.14 9.98
N LYS A 98 -10.55 -4.46 9.76
CA LYS A 98 -10.22 -5.45 10.78
C LYS A 98 -9.46 -6.59 10.14
N ILE A 99 -8.15 -6.59 10.33
CA ILE A 99 -7.28 -7.67 9.88
C ILE A 99 -7.62 -8.94 10.66
N THR A 100 -7.86 -10.03 9.94
CA THR A 100 -8.22 -11.33 10.50
C THR A 100 -7.47 -12.44 9.75
N GLY A 101 -6.99 -13.44 10.48
CA GLY A 101 -6.47 -14.65 9.87
C GLY A 101 -7.63 -15.45 9.25
N THR A 102 -7.49 -15.87 8.01
CA THR A 102 -8.47 -16.72 7.33
C THR A 102 -7.77 -17.91 6.69
N THR A 103 -8.53 -18.95 6.38
CA THR A 103 -8.04 -20.10 5.62
C THR A 103 -8.76 -20.10 4.28
N LEU A 104 -8.01 -20.09 3.19
CA LEU A 104 -8.55 -20.13 1.83
C LEU A 104 -8.40 -21.55 1.26
N SER A 105 -9.48 -22.12 0.74
CA SER A 105 -9.42 -23.38 0.00
C SER A 105 -8.75 -23.19 -1.36
N ASN A 106 -7.90 -24.13 -1.75
CA ASN A 106 -7.14 -24.16 -3.00
C ASN A 106 -7.17 -25.59 -3.54
N GLY A 107 -8.20 -25.91 -4.33
CA GLY A 107 -8.51 -27.30 -4.67
C GLY A 107 -8.69 -28.13 -3.39
N ASP A 108 -7.91 -29.19 -3.24
CA ASP A 108 -7.97 -30.10 -2.09
C ASP A 108 -7.15 -29.63 -0.87
N ARG A 109 -6.52 -28.45 -0.94
CA ARG A 109 -5.64 -27.94 0.13
C ARG A 109 -6.22 -26.68 0.76
N ALA A 110 -6.04 -26.56 2.07
CA ALA A 110 -6.41 -25.36 2.83
C ALA A 110 -5.13 -24.59 3.20
N GLU A 111 -5.08 -23.31 2.83
CA GLU A 111 -3.91 -22.46 3.09
C GLU A 111 -4.30 -21.25 3.95
N ARG A 112 -3.51 -20.98 4.98
CA ARG A 112 -3.69 -19.78 5.80
C ARG A 112 -3.35 -18.54 4.98
N ALA A 113 -4.26 -17.58 5.00
CA ALA A 113 -4.10 -16.27 4.41
C ALA A 113 -4.40 -15.17 5.44
N VAL A 114 -3.85 -13.99 5.20
CA VAL A 114 -4.26 -12.79 5.93
C VAL A 114 -5.37 -12.15 5.11
N GLY A 115 -6.54 -12.01 5.72
CA GLY A 115 -7.67 -11.28 5.16
C GLY A 115 -8.04 -10.11 6.05
N GLY A 116 -9.00 -9.31 5.61
CA GLY A 116 -9.57 -8.26 6.41
C GLY A 116 -11.03 -8.09 6.10
N MET A 117 -11.82 -7.77 7.13
CA MET A 117 -13.15 -7.23 6.93
C MET A 117 -13.02 -5.72 6.86
N VAL A 118 -13.60 -5.13 5.82
CA VAL A 118 -13.57 -3.68 5.61
C VAL A 118 -14.96 -3.15 5.31
N SER A 119 -15.19 -1.85 5.52
CA SER A 119 -16.44 -1.21 5.14
C SER A 119 -16.61 -1.17 3.61
N ALA A 120 -17.85 -1.09 3.12
CA ALA A 120 -18.13 -1.08 1.67
C ALA A 120 -17.46 0.09 0.93
N ASN A 121 -17.35 1.26 1.57
CA ASN A 121 -16.68 2.44 1.01
C ASN A 121 -15.15 2.41 1.13
N TYR A 122 -14.53 1.31 1.56
CA TYR A 122 -13.10 1.26 1.87
C TYR A 122 -12.22 1.64 0.68
N PHE A 123 -12.41 1.01 -0.47
CA PHE A 123 -11.58 1.28 -1.65
C PHE A 123 -11.81 2.69 -2.22
N ASP A 124 -13.06 3.16 -2.21
CA ASP A 124 -13.42 4.50 -2.67
C ASP A 124 -12.81 5.58 -1.77
N ALA A 125 -12.89 5.41 -0.45
CA ALA A 125 -12.30 6.33 0.51
C ALA A 125 -10.76 6.39 0.42
N LEU A 126 -10.11 5.28 0.09
CA LEU A 126 -8.68 5.23 -0.18
C LEU A 126 -8.30 5.77 -1.58
N GLY A 127 -9.28 5.96 -2.46
CA GLY A 127 -9.04 6.30 -3.87
C GLY A 127 -8.35 5.17 -4.65
N VAL A 128 -8.41 3.92 -4.15
CA VAL A 128 -7.76 2.76 -4.77
C VAL A 128 -8.73 2.11 -5.76
N ARG A 129 -8.33 2.01 -7.03
CA ARG A 129 -9.12 1.35 -8.06
C ARG A 129 -8.61 -0.07 -8.32
N PRO A 130 -9.45 -1.11 -8.22
CA PRO A 130 -9.08 -2.46 -8.63
C PRO A 130 -8.66 -2.49 -10.09
N ILE A 131 -7.57 -3.21 -10.38
CA ILE A 131 -7.09 -3.39 -11.76
C ILE A 131 -8.00 -4.30 -12.59
N LEU A 132 -8.80 -5.15 -11.93
CA LEU A 132 -9.71 -6.11 -12.51
C LEU A 132 -10.95 -6.22 -11.61
N GLY A 133 -12.13 -6.22 -12.20
CA GLY A 133 -13.40 -6.26 -11.46
C GLY A 133 -13.77 -4.90 -10.87
N ARG A 134 -14.28 -4.91 -9.63
CA ARG A 134 -14.79 -3.73 -8.93
C ARG A 134 -14.55 -3.82 -7.43
N GLY A 135 -14.66 -2.68 -6.75
CA GLY A 135 -14.74 -2.63 -5.29
C GLY A 135 -16.10 -3.09 -4.77
N PHE A 136 -16.28 -2.95 -3.45
CA PHE A 136 -17.56 -3.23 -2.80
C PHE A 136 -18.58 -2.14 -3.15
N ARG A 137 -19.84 -2.54 -3.26
CA ARG A 137 -20.96 -1.60 -3.41
C ARG A 137 -21.59 -1.29 -2.05
N PRO A 138 -22.18 -0.10 -1.85
CA PRO A 138 -22.78 0.29 -0.58
C PRO A 138 -23.82 -0.73 -0.05
N GLU A 139 -24.63 -1.30 -0.94
CA GLU A 139 -25.63 -2.31 -0.61
C GLU A 139 -25.02 -3.62 -0.08
N GLU A 140 -23.76 -3.92 -0.42
CA GLU A 140 -23.05 -5.12 0.03
C GLU A 140 -22.50 -4.98 1.46
N GLY A 141 -22.56 -3.79 2.05
CA GLY A 141 -22.15 -3.54 3.43
C GLY A 141 -23.30 -3.56 4.45
N THR A 142 -24.54 -3.81 4.01
CA THR A 142 -25.74 -3.67 4.86
C THR A 142 -26.71 -4.83 4.69
N GLY A 143 -27.34 -5.25 5.79
CA GLY A 143 -28.40 -6.27 5.79
C GLY A 143 -27.96 -7.68 6.25
N ARG A 144 -28.93 -8.47 6.71
CA ARG A 144 -28.75 -9.92 6.92
C ARG A 144 -28.63 -10.57 5.54
N ASN A 145 -27.58 -11.38 5.31
CA ASN A 145 -27.19 -11.95 4.01
C ASN A 145 -26.51 -11.00 3.02
N ALA A 146 -25.81 -9.96 3.50
CA ALA A 146 -24.85 -9.23 2.66
C ALA A 146 -23.92 -10.22 1.95
N HIS A 147 -23.94 -10.21 0.62
CA HIS A 147 -23.23 -11.20 -0.21
C HIS A 147 -21.73 -11.21 0.13
N PRO A 148 -21.09 -12.39 0.29
CA PRO A 148 -19.67 -12.47 0.63
C PRO A 148 -18.83 -12.16 -0.62
N VAL A 149 -18.78 -10.91 -1.02
CA VAL A 149 -17.85 -10.44 -2.05
C VAL A 149 -16.47 -10.35 -1.41
N THR A 150 -15.46 -10.86 -2.10
CA THR A 150 -14.07 -10.79 -1.65
C THR A 150 -13.24 -10.13 -2.74
N VAL A 151 -12.38 -9.19 -2.33
CA VAL A 151 -11.35 -8.62 -3.19
C VAL A 151 -10.02 -9.24 -2.81
N ILE A 152 -9.28 -9.75 -3.79
CA ILE A 152 -7.98 -10.39 -3.60
C ILE A 152 -6.85 -9.44 -3.99
N SER A 153 -5.72 -9.56 -3.30
CA SER A 153 -4.53 -8.79 -3.65
C SER A 153 -3.97 -9.20 -5.02
N TYR A 154 -3.27 -8.27 -5.67
CA TYR A 154 -2.55 -8.56 -6.92
C TYR A 154 -1.61 -9.75 -6.81
N MET A 155 -0.89 -9.86 -5.69
CA MET A 155 0.04 -10.97 -5.46
C MET A 155 -0.69 -12.31 -5.33
N THR A 156 -1.84 -12.33 -4.66
CA THR A 156 -2.70 -13.52 -4.60
C THR A 156 -3.20 -13.90 -5.99
N TRP A 157 -3.68 -12.94 -6.77
CA TRP A 157 -4.12 -13.16 -8.15
C TRP A 157 -3.01 -13.74 -9.03
N LYS A 158 -1.83 -13.13 -9.02
CA LYS A 158 -0.69 -13.55 -9.84
C LYS A 158 -0.11 -14.90 -9.41
N ASN A 159 0.11 -15.10 -8.11
CA ASN A 159 0.83 -16.27 -7.62
C ASN A 159 -0.07 -17.51 -7.48
N ARG A 160 -1.31 -17.32 -7.00
CA ARG A 160 -2.24 -18.44 -6.76
C ARG A 160 -3.11 -18.73 -7.98
N TYR A 161 -3.73 -17.70 -8.53
CA TYR A 161 -4.65 -17.84 -9.65
C TYR A 161 -3.95 -17.67 -11.01
N LYS A 162 -2.61 -17.66 -11.03
CA LYS A 162 -1.77 -17.56 -12.23
C LYS A 162 -2.11 -16.37 -13.13
N GLY A 163 -2.70 -15.31 -12.57
CA GLY A 163 -3.15 -14.15 -13.34
C GLY A 163 -4.38 -14.42 -14.21
N ASP A 164 -5.22 -15.41 -13.88
CA ASP A 164 -6.44 -15.74 -14.61
C ASP A 164 -7.45 -14.56 -14.60
N PRO A 165 -7.76 -13.92 -15.74
CA PRO A 165 -8.74 -12.83 -15.80
C PRO A 165 -10.18 -13.32 -15.56
N GLU A 166 -10.46 -14.61 -15.74
CA GLU A 166 -11.77 -15.22 -15.49
C GLU A 166 -12.03 -15.50 -14.00
N ILE A 167 -11.16 -15.04 -13.10
CA ILE A 167 -11.36 -15.18 -11.64
C ILE A 167 -12.59 -14.41 -11.13
N ILE A 168 -13.06 -13.41 -11.87
CA ILE A 168 -14.22 -12.59 -11.49
C ILE A 168 -15.50 -13.45 -11.51
N GLY A 169 -16.23 -13.42 -10.40
CA GLY A 169 -17.47 -14.19 -10.23
C GLY A 169 -17.27 -15.63 -9.75
N LYS A 170 -16.02 -16.11 -9.63
CA LYS A 170 -15.74 -17.43 -9.05
C LYS A 170 -15.93 -17.40 -7.52
N THR A 171 -16.47 -18.49 -6.98
CA THR A 171 -16.66 -18.66 -5.54
C THR A 171 -15.35 -19.09 -4.88
N GLN A 172 -14.99 -18.43 -3.79
CA GLN A 172 -13.87 -18.79 -2.95
C GLN A 172 -14.37 -19.21 -1.56
N TYR A 173 -14.00 -20.41 -1.14
CA TYR A 173 -14.30 -20.89 0.22
C TYR A 173 -13.28 -20.34 1.20
N MET A 174 -13.79 -19.81 2.31
CA MET A 174 -13.00 -19.22 3.39
C MET A 174 -13.43 -19.86 4.72
N ASN A 175 -12.47 -20.33 5.51
CA ASN A 175 -12.66 -20.92 6.83
C ASN A 175 -13.47 -22.23 6.89
N GLY A 176 -13.40 -23.06 5.84
CA GLY A 176 -14.00 -24.40 5.82
C GLY A 176 -15.45 -24.40 5.39
#